data_AF-A0A7T2S8V5-F1
#
_entry.id   AF-A0A7T2S8V5-F1
#
_cell.length_a   1.000
_cell.length_b   1.000
_cell.length_c   1.000
_cell.angle_alpha   90.00
_cell.angle_beta   90.00
_cell.angle_gamma   90.00
#
_symmetry.space_group_name_H-M   'P 1'
#
loop_
_entity.id
_entity.type
_entity.pdbx_description
1 polymer ?
#
loop_
_entity_poly.entity_id
_entity_poly.type
_entity_poly.pdbx_seq_one_letter_code
_entity_poly.pdbx_strand_id
1 'polypeptide(L)' 'MSGYFICVQPETPCQPVHQVAVTEVTLQDLAALGITPGSVSAAVGIGFALVFGIAMLGFGLGVALRMVRSI' A
#
# COMPACT_ATOMS: atom_id res chain seq x y z
N MET A 1 -21.77 -7.57 -12.80
CA MET A 1 -20.80 -8.46 -12.13
C MET A 1 -20.48 -9.61 -13.06
N SER A 2 -19.44 -9.48 -13.88
CA SER A 2 -18.95 -10.58 -14.71
C SER A 2 -17.73 -11.18 -14.02
N GLY A 3 -17.96 -12.20 -13.18
CA GLY A 3 -16.88 -13.02 -12.62
C GLY A 3 -16.48 -14.11 -13.63
N TYR A 4 -15.18 -14.36 -13.79
CA TYR A 4 -14.68 -15.49 -14.57
C TYR A 4 -14.22 -16.60 -13.61
N PHE A 5 -14.50 -17.84 -13.97
CA PHE A 5 -14.12 -19.02 -13.18
C PHE A 5 -12.77 -19.54 -13.68
N ILE A 6 -11.86 -19.82 -12.75
CA ILE A 6 -10.56 -20.46 -13.05
C ILE A 6 -10.50 -21.83 -12.40
N CYS A 7 -9.88 -22.80 -13.08
CA CYS A 7 -9.66 -24.13 -12.52
C CYS A 7 -8.36 -24.13 -11.73
N VAL A 8 -8.43 -24.54 -10.46
CA VAL A 8 -7.24 -24.64 -9.58
C VAL A 8 -6.37 -25.87 -9.90
N GLN A 9 -6.93 -26.85 -10.61
CA GLN A 9 -6.25 -28.08 -11.03
C GLN A 9 -6.34 -28.22 -12.56
N PRO A 10 -5.24 -28.59 -13.26
CA PRO A 10 -5.24 -28.74 -14.71
C PRO A 10 -5.91 -30.06 -15.12
N GLU A 11 -7.24 -30.09 -15.09
CA GLU A 11 -8.07 -31.22 -15.55
C GLU A 11 -9.12 -30.74 -16.56
N THR A 12 -9.28 -31.46 -17.68
CA THR A 12 -10.29 -31.17 -18.70
C THR A 12 -11.24 -32.36 -18.88
N PRO A 13 -12.57 -32.20 -18.68
CA PRO A 13 -13.31 -31.02 -18.23
C PRO A 13 -13.26 -30.78 -16.71
N CYS A 14 -13.15 -29.53 -16.27
CA CYS A 14 -13.07 -29.18 -14.85
C CYS A 14 -14.35 -29.56 -14.09
N GLN A 15 -14.23 -30.43 -13.09
CA GLN A 15 -15.32 -30.81 -12.18
C GLN A 15 -15.82 -29.58 -11.40
N PRO A 16 -17.14 -29.46 -11.12
CA PRO A 16 -17.74 -28.31 -10.45
C PRO A 16 -17.22 -28.10 -9.01
N VAL A 17 -16.67 -29.14 -8.39
CA VAL A 17 -16.02 -29.07 -7.07
C VAL A 17 -14.70 -28.29 -7.10
N HIS A 18 -14.05 -28.19 -8.26
CA HIS A 18 -12.76 -27.51 -8.46
C HIS A 18 -12.90 -26.15 -9.16
N GLN A 19 -14.14 -25.65 -9.29
CA GLN A 19 -14.44 -24.34 -9.83
C GLN A 19 -14.61 -23.35 -8.68
N VAL A 20 -13.69 -22.38 -8.59
CA VAL A 20 -13.80 -21.27 -7.63
C VAL A 20 -14.26 -20.02 -8.35
N ALA A 21 -15.32 -19.38 -7.83
CA ALA A 21 -15.80 -18.11 -8.32
C ALA A 21 -14.82 -17.02 -7.92
N VAL A 22 -14.16 -16.37 -8.89
CA VAL A 22 -13.33 -15.20 -8.63
C VAL A 22 -14.26 -14.00 -8.47
N THR A 23 -14.84 -13.86 -7.27
CA THR A 23 -15.53 -12.63 -6.87
C THR A 23 -14.48 -11.65 -6.38
N GLU A 24 -14.17 -10.67 -7.22
CA GLU A 24 -13.58 -9.35 -6.89
C GLU A 24 -13.02 -9.21 -5.46
N VAL A 25 -11.69 -9.36 -5.35
CA VAL A 25 -10.84 -9.02 -4.20
C VAL A 25 -11.02 -9.92 -2.96
N THR A 26 -10.59 -11.17 -3.06
CA THR A 26 -10.28 -11.95 -1.85
C THR A 26 -8.96 -11.44 -1.25
N LEU A 27 -8.87 -11.38 0.09
CA LEU A 27 -7.68 -10.95 0.85
C LEU A 27 -6.37 -11.66 0.45
N GLN A 28 -6.47 -12.81 -0.22
CA GLN A 28 -5.32 -13.55 -0.75
C GLN A 28 -4.69 -12.88 -1.97
N ASP A 29 -5.45 -12.18 -2.82
CA ASP A 29 -4.92 -11.44 -3.96
C ASP A 29 -4.18 -10.17 -3.48
N LEU A 30 -4.71 -9.51 -2.43
CA LEU A 30 -4.07 -8.36 -1.77
C LEU A 30 -2.74 -8.74 -1.09
N ALA A 31 -2.69 -9.93 -0.47
CA ALA A 31 -1.46 -10.49 0.09
C ALA A 31 -0.45 -10.90 -1.01
N ALA A 32 -0.93 -11.42 -2.15
CA ALA A 32 -0.10 -11.74 -3.31
C ALA A 32 0.43 -10.47 -4.02
N LEU A 33 -0.33 -9.36 -4.00
CA LEU A 33 0.09 -8.03 -4.44
C LEU A 33 1.00 -7.30 -3.43
N GLY A 34 1.26 -7.88 -2.26
CA GLY A 34 2.12 -7.28 -1.22
C GLY A 34 1.48 -6.12 -0.44
N ILE A 35 0.19 -5.85 -0.66
CA ILE A 35 -0.60 -4.89 0.13
C ILE A 35 -1.06 -5.61 1.40
N THR A 36 -0.13 -5.71 2.36
CA THR A 36 -0.43 -6.13 3.72
C THR A 36 -0.81 -4.92 4.57
N PRO A 37 -1.55 -5.10 5.68
CA PRO A 37 -1.83 -4.02 6.63
C PRO A 37 -0.55 -3.31 7.13
N GLY A 38 0.55 -4.07 7.26
CA GLY A 38 1.88 -3.55 7.55
C GLY A 38 2.39 -2.60 6.46
N SER A 39 2.32 -3.02 5.19
CA SER A 39 2.75 -2.20 4.04
C SER A 39 2.01 -0.87 3.96
N VAL A 40 0.70 -0.85 4.22
CA VAL A 40 -0.11 0.39 4.19
C VAL A 40 0.30 1.33 5.31
N SER A 41 0.47 0.82 6.54
CA SER A 41 0.91 1.62 7.67
C SER A 41 2.31 2.21 7.47
N ALA A 42 3.23 1.43 6.88
CA ALA A 42 4.57 1.89 6.55
C ALA A 42 4.55 2.98 5.45
N ALA A 43 3.74 2.80 4.40
CA ALA A 43 3.60 3.79 3.34
C ALA A 43 3.09 5.15 3.87
N VAL A 44 2.08 5.13 4.74
CA VAL A 44 1.54 6.34 5.38
C VAL A 44 2.58 6.96 6.33
N GLY A 45 3.27 6.14 7.12
CA GLY A 45 4.31 6.61 8.05
C GLY A 45 5.47 7.30 7.33
N ILE A 46 5.97 6.70 6.24
CA ILE A 46 7.06 7.29 5.43
C ILE A 46 6.58 8.58 4.74
N GLY A 47 5.35 8.59 4.21
CA GLY A 47 4.77 9.79 3.61
C GLY A 47 4.69 10.96 4.59
N PHE A 48 4.17 10.71 5.79
CA PHE A 48 4.10 11.73 6.84
C PHE A 48 5.49 12.19 7.30
N ALA A 49 6.42 11.26 7.51
CA ALA A 49 7.78 11.58 7.94
C ALA A 49 8.51 12.48 6.93
N LEU A 50 8.30 12.24 5.63
CA LEU A 50 8.92 13.05 4.58
C LEU A 50 8.39 14.48 4.58
N VAL A 51 7.06 14.66 4.64
CA VAL A 51 6.44 15.99 4.69
C VAL A 51 6.85 16.73 5.96
N PHE A 52 6.81 16.04 7.10
CA PHE A 52 7.20 16.60 8.39
C PHE A 52 8.69 17.00 8.42
N GLY A 53 9.57 16.18 7.85
CA GLY A 53 11.00 16.46 7.76
C GLY A 53 11.29 17.72 6.94
N ILE A 54 10.62 17.89 5.79
CA ILE A 54 10.75 19.11 4.97
C ILE A 54 10.23 20.34 5.74
N ALA A 55 9.10 20.21 6.43
CA ALA A 55 8.55 21.30 7.23
C ALA A 55 9.51 21.73 8.36
N MET A 56 10.11 20.75 9.06
CA MET A 56 11.09 21.02 10.11
C MET A 56 12.39 21.62 9.58
N LEU A 57 12.85 21.22 8.38
CA LEU A 57 13.99 21.86 7.71
C LEU A 57 13.73 23.34 7.42
N GLY A 58 12.55 23.66 6.87
CA GLY A 58 12.15 25.05 6.62
C GLY A 58 12.05 25.88 7.91
N PHE A 59 11.48 25.29 8.97
CA PHE A 59 11.41 25.93 10.28
C PHE A 59 12.81 26.18 10.87
N GLY A 60 13.70 25.18 10.82
CA GLY A 60 15.08 25.29 11.31
C GLY A 60 15.88 26.37 10.58
N LEU A 61 15.78 26.44 9.25
CA LEU A 61 16.36 27.50 8.43
C LEU A 61 15.83 28.88 8.82
N GLY A 62 14.52 29.01 9.04
CA GLY A 62 13.91 30.27 9.48
C GLY A 62 14.42 30.74 10.85
N VAL A 63 14.54 29.82 11.81
CA VAL A 63 15.09 30.11 13.14
C VAL A 63 16.57 30.50 13.06
N ALA A 64 17.37 29.75 12.28
CA ALA A 64 18.79 30.04 12.10
C ALA A 64 19.02 31.42 11.49
N LEU A 65 18.28 31.78 10.43
CA LEU A 65 18.36 33.11 9.82
C LEU A 65 17.93 34.22 10.79
N ARG A 66 16.93 33.96 11.63
CA ARG A 66 16.50 34.91 12.65
C ARG A 66 17.58 35.11 13.72
N MET A 67 18.25 34.05 14.17
CA MET A 67 19.38 34.15 15.10
C MET A 67 20.53 34.96 14.51
N VAL A 68 20.91 34.69 13.26
CA VAL A 68 21.97 35.44 12.55
C VAL A 68 21.61 36.92 12.41
N ARG A 69 20.34 37.26 12.18
CA ARG A 69 19.87 38.65 12.09
C ARG A 69 19.69 39.36 13.44
N SER A 70 19.64 38.61 14.54
CA SER A 70 19.47 39.16 15.89
C SER A 70 20.81 39.45 16.60
N ILE A 71 21.91 39.02 15.99
CA ILE A 71 23.29 39.37 16.35
C ILE A 71 23.71 40.64 15.63
#